data_AF-A0A9W6IXQ2-F1
#
_entry.id   AF-A0A9W6IXQ2-F1
#
_cell.length_a   1.000
_cell.length_b   1.000
_cell.length_c   1.000
_cell.angle_alpha   90.00
_cell.angle_beta   90.00
_cell.angle_gamma   90.00
#
_symmetry.space_group_name_H-M   'P 1'
#
loop_
_entity.id
_entity.type
_entity.pdbx_description
1 polymer ?
#
loop_
_entity_poly.entity_id
_entity_poly.type
_entity_poly.pdbx_seq_one_letter_code
_entity_poly.pdbx_strand_id
1 'polypeptide(L)'
;MRNSTARLAAAILAFSGAGLSLAAPASGAEARALVENRSHPTQCAEFDNVYYTMTGADVGRFAIEVTPPVYLESLEKDDTAPNFDHCDAMKDDPKFKFKPKTLTLYEDADTKILGFTHEVSWRARGAEVVVGNVDESDIHLIQALKKVDGKFVEYLVFYPFDGYWRAKPIPPAKFPEAAYGTSFLLGPIEEQHRPIVDVSKLEIDPKTLTFRMTYARGGVGELKVAKAERDGVTLEVKLDGLPAGDKLAPFAGIRSMFVTSDNADTARVNWRMEGGLFVEPVMDFKSASTTEVRFDRVEPSKHNTSAPDVTFKGFSDGK
;
A
#
# COMPACT_ATOMS: atom_id res chain seq x y z
N MET A 1 3.71 22.50 -95.40
CA MET A 1 5.12 22.72 -95.00
C MET A 1 5.16 23.79 -93.92
N ARG A 2 5.89 23.50 -92.83
CA ARG A 2 6.38 24.40 -91.75
C ARG A 2 5.42 24.97 -90.70
N ASN A 3 5.74 24.53 -89.47
CA ASN A 3 5.90 25.25 -88.21
C ASN A 3 4.67 25.57 -87.35
N SER A 4 4.56 24.79 -86.27
CA SER A 4 3.81 25.10 -85.05
C SER A 4 4.75 25.72 -84.01
N THR A 5 4.38 26.89 -83.49
CA THR A 5 4.84 27.41 -82.19
C THR A 5 3.61 27.86 -81.42
N ALA A 6 3.28 27.17 -80.33
CA ALA A 6 2.22 27.58 -79.41
C ALA A 6 2.86 28.08 -78.11
N ARG A 7 2.52 29.31 -77.74
CA ARG A 7 2.95 29.99 -76.51
C ARG A 7 1.98 29.71 -75.35
N LEU A 8 2.59 29.71 -74.17
CA LEU A 8 2.06 29.54 -72.81
C LEU A 8 1.30 30.79 -72.30
N ALA A 9 0.24 30.59 -71.51
CA ALA A 9 -0.18 31.41 -70.36
C ALA A 9 -1.32 30.67 -69.63
N ALA A 10 -1.06 29.97 -68.51
CA ALA A 10 -1.09 30.45 -67.12
C ALA A 10 -2.52 30.74 -66.58
N ALA A 11 -3.03 29.81 -65.77
CA ALA A 11 -4.15 30.02 -64.87
C ALA A 11 -3.76 29.54 -63.46
N ILE A 12 -3.95 30.43 -62.49
CA ILE A 12 -3.60 30.28 -61.07
C ILE A 12 -4.72 29.50 -60.37
N LEU A 13 -4.36 28.45 -59.62
CA LEU A 13 -5.27 27.78 -58.68
C LEU A 13 -4.67 27.82 -57.27
N ALA A 14 -5.37 28.53 -56.39
CA ALA A 14 -5.09 28.58 -54.97
C ALA A 14 -5.47 27.25 -54.32
N PHE A 15 -4.51 26.56 -53.72
CA PHE A 15 -4.74 25.40 -52.88
C PHE A 15 -4.82 25.83 -51.41
N SER A 16 -6.01 25.73 -50.84
CA SER A 16 -6.28 25.86 -49.41
C SER A 16 -5.70 24.64 -48.68
N GLY A 17 -4.54 24.80 -48.04
CA GLY A 17 -3.94 23.77 -47.20
C GLY A 17 -4.68 23.64 -45.87
N ALA A 18 -5.60 22.69 -45.76
CA ALA A 18 -6.13 22.24 -44.48
C ALA A 18 -5.05 21.38 -43.79
N GLY A 19 -4.25 22.01 -42.93
CA GLY A 19 -3.35 21.29 -42.04
C GLY A 19 -4.15 20.51 -41.00
N LEU A 20 -4.27 19.19 -41.17
CA LEU A 20 -4.60 18.30 -40.07
C LEU A 20 -3.42 18.32 -39.09
N SER A 21 -3.51 19.18 -38.08
CA SER A 21 -2.71 19.02 -36.87
C SER A 21 -3.20 17.76 -36.14
N LEU A 22 -2.47 16.65 -36.35
CA LEU A 22 -2.51 15.51 -35.44
C LEU A 22 -2.02 16.01 -34.07
N ALA A 23 -2.95 16.41 -33.22
CA ALA A 23 -2.67 16.60 -31.81
C ALA A 23 -2.28 15.23 -31.26
N ALA A 24 -0.98 15.01 -31.05
CA ALA A 24 -0.51 13.91 -30.22
C ALA A 24 -1.21 14.02 -28.87
N PRO A 25 -1.71 12.91 -28.28
CA PRO A 25 -2.22 12.97 -26.93
C PRO A 25 -1.11 13.54 -26.06
N ALA A 26 -1.43 14.61 -25.32
CA ALA A 26 -0.55 15.07 -24.27
C ALA A 26 -0.35 13.87 -23.33
N SER A 27 0.83 13.27 -23.40
CA SER A 27 1.36 12.38 -22.37
C SER A 27 1.24 13.16 -21.06
N GLY A 28 0.16 12.94 -20.30
CA GLY A 28 0.00 13.55 -18.98
C GLY A 28 1.26 13.25 -18.18
N ALA A 29 1.83 14.28 -17.54
CA ALA A 29 2.98 14.08 -16.67
C ALA A 29 2.63 13.01 -15.63
N GLU A 30 3.47 11.98 -15.53
CA GLU A 30 3.30 10.91 -14.55
C GLU A 30 3.19 11.55 -13.16
N ALA A 31 2.11 11.25 -12.43
CA ALA A 31 1.93 11.84 -11.10
C ALA A 31 3.08 11.38 -10.19
N ARG A 32 3.46 12.24 -9.25
CA ARG A 32 4.53 11.96 -8.30
C ARG A 32 4.00 12.07 -6.89
N ALA A 33 4.46 11.16 -6.03
CA ALA A 33 4.28 11.26 -4.59
C ALA A 33 5.52 11.90 -3.97
N LEU A 34 5.33 12.88 -3.08
CA LEU A 34 6.36 13.29 -2.15
C LEU A 34 6.39 12.28 -1.01
N VAL A 35 7.50 11.53 -0.93
CA VAL A 35 7.79 10.58 0.14
C VAL A 35 8.66 11.29 1.17
N GLU A 36 8.26 11.24 2.44
CA GLU A 36 8.99 11.87 3.55
C GLU A 36 9.29 10.85 4.64
N ASN A 37 10.51 10.89 5.17
CA ASN A 37 10.93 10.09 6.31
C ASN A 37 10.59 10.79 7.62
N ARG A 38 9.85 10.10 8.48
CA ARG A 38 9.49 10.52 9.85
C ARG A 38 9.99 9.52 10.90
N SER A 39 10.94 8.67 10.51
CA SER A 39 11.52 7.65 11.36
C SER A 39 12.42 8.27 12.44
N HIS A 40 12.62 7.52 13.52
CA HIS A 40 13.52 7.88 14.61
C HIS A 40 14.28 6.65 15.09
N PRO A 41 15.50 6.79 15.63
CA PRO A 41 16.28 5.65 16.07
C PRO A 41 15.66 5.00 17.32
N THR A 42 15.80 3.67 17.43
CA THR A 42 15.42 2.88 18.61
C THR A 42 16.42 1.73 18.81
N GLN A 43 16.39 1.12 20.00
CA GLN A 43 17.06 -0.15 20.28
C GLN A 43 16.07 -1.32 20.39
N CYS A 44 14.77 -1.04 20.42
CA CYS A 44 13.70 -2.01 20.58
C CYS A 44 13.21 -2.54 19.22
N ALA A 45 13.29 -3.85 19.01
CA ALA A 45 12.87 -4.51 17.77
C ALA A 45 11.35 -4.73 17.66
N GLU A 46 10.57 -4.38 18.67
CA GLU A 46 9.10 -4.47 18.65
C GLU A 46 8.43 -3.09 18.50
N PHE A 47 9.23 -2.03 18.36
CA PHE A 47 8.72 -0.69 18.16
C PHE A 47 8.81 -0.29 16.70
N ASP A 48 7.68 0.13 16.14
CA ASP A 48 7.58 0.60 14.74
C ASP A 48 8.27 1.97 14.54
N ASN A 49 9.58 2.06 14.73
CA ASN A 49 10.30 3.33 14.66
C ASN A 49 10.49 3.86 13.22
N VAL A 50 10.29 3.01 12.21
CA VAL A 50 10.26 3.41 10.81
C VAL A 50 8.87 3.94 10.47
N TYR A 51 8.81 5.18 9.98
CA TYR A 51 7.57 5.81 9.55
C TYR A 51 7.81 6.68 8.33
N TYR A 52 7.14 6.36 7.22
CA TYR A 52 7.19 7.13 6.00
C TYR A 52 5.80 7.55 5.57
N THR A 53 5.70 8.74 5.00
CA THR A 53 4.43 9.31 4.53
C THR A 53 4.53 9.71 3.06
N MET A 54 3.42 9.57 2.34
CA MET A 54 3.29 9.93 0.94
C MET A 54 2.22 10.99 0.77
N THR A 55 2.56 12.11 0.14
CA THR A 55 1.65 13.22 -0.14
C THR A 55 1.66 13.54 -1.64
N GLY A 56 0.54 14.04 -2.17
CA GLY A 56 0.42 14.43 -3.58
C GLY A 56 -1.01 14.82 -3.90
N ALA A 57 -1.22 16.06 -4.35
CA ALA A 57 -2.56 16.60 -4.62
C ALA A 57 -3.26 15.88 -5.78
N ASP A 58 -2.47 15.45 -6.77
CA ASP A 58 -2.96 14.86 -8.01
C ASP A 58 -2.91 13.32 -8.00
N VAL A 59 -2.60 12.69 -6.86
CA VAL A 59 -2.52 11.23 -6.76
C VAL A 59 -3.87 10.67 -6.34
N GLY A 60 -4.56 10.05 -7.30
CA GLY A 60 -5.84 9.36 -7.09
C GLY A 60 -5.77 7.85 -7.33
N ARG A 61 -4.71 7.34 -7.97
CA ARG A 61 -4.52 5.91 -8.24
C ARG A 61 -3.06 5.53 -8.10
N PHE A 62 -2.82 4.30 -7.66
CA PHE A 62 -1.51 3.66 -7.61
C PHE A 62 -1.65 2.16 -7.32
N ALA A 63 -0.53 1.45 -7.35
CA ALA A 63 -0.45 0.05 -6.91
C ALA A 63 0.48 -0.08 -5.71
N ILE A 64 0.15 -1.01 -4.82
CA ILE A 64 1.03 -1.51 -3.77
C ILE A 64 1.41 -2.95 -4.12
N GLU A 65 2.70 -3.23 -4.22
CA GLU A 65 3.22 -4.57 -4.42
C GLU A 65 3.96 -5.02 -3.16
N VAL A 66 3.62 -6.23 -2.72
CA VAL A 66 4.22 -6.87 -1.55
C VAL A 66 4.87 -8.16 -2.01
N THR A 67 6.20 -8.19 -2.00
CA THR A 67 7.01 -9.27 -2.59
C THR A 67 7.87 -9.95 -1.53
N PRO A 68 8.22 -11.24 -1.71
CA PRO A 68 9.20 -11.89 -0.84
C PRO A 68 10.52 -11.10 -0.78
N PRO A 69 11.25 -11.12 0.36
CA PRO A 69 12.61 -10.60 0.38
C PRO A 69 13.50 -11.44 -0.53
N VAL A 70 14.49 -10.80 -1.16
CA VAL A 70 15.32 -11.41 -2.22
C VAL A 70 16.07 -12.68 -1.80
N TYR A 71 16.28 -12.87 -0.50
CA TYR A 71 16.98 -14.02 0.08
C TYR A 71 16.05 -15.16 0.54
N LEU A 72 14.72 -15.03 0.43
CA LEU A 72 13.76 -15.99 1.02
C LEU A 72 14.00 -17.43 0.53
N GLU A 73 14.27 -17.62 -0.76
CA GLU A 73 14.49 -18.97 -1.33
C GLU A 73 15.73 -19.66 -0.74
N SER A 74 16.76 -18.87 -0.42
CA SER A 74 18.02 -19.36 0.16
C SER A 74 17.96 -19.55 1.67
N LEU A 75 16.91 -19.06 2.32
CA LEU A 75 16.79 -19.07 3.78
C LEU A 75 16.63 -20.50 4.29
N GLU A 76 17.38 -20.89 5.33
CA GLU A 76 17.24 -22.22 5.95
C GLU A 76 16.14 -22.27 7.00
N LYS A 77 16.06 -21.21 7.83
CA LYS A 77 15.11 -21.05 8.94
C LYS A 77 14.48 -19.67 8.86
N ASP A 78 13.17 -19.61 9.03
CA ASP A 78 12.43 -18.37 9.25
C ASP A 78 12.25 -18.12 10.75
N ASP A 79 12.58 -16.91 11.20
CA ASP A 79 12.36 -16.47 12.59
C ASP A 79 11.32 -15.36 12.62
N THR A 80 10.19 -15.65 13.24
CA THR A 80 9.02 -14.76 13.37
C THR A 80 8.64 -14.56 14.83
N ALA A 81 9.53 -14.96 15.76
CA ALA A 81 9.28 -14.79 17.18
C ALA A 81 9.42 -13.31 17.57
N PRO A 82 8.60 -12.83 18.51
CA PRO A 82 8.74 -11.47 18.99
C PRO A 82 10.07 -11.26 19.74
N ASN A 83 10.67 -10.09 19.57
CA ASN A 83 11.95 -9.71 20.16
C ASN A 83 11.84 -8.42 21.01
N PHE A 84 11.55 -8.60 22.30
CA PHE A 84 11.42 -7.50 23.25
C PHE A 84 12.75 -7.01 23.87
N ASP A 85 13.90 -7.42 23.31
CA ASP A 85 15.19 -6.95 23.81
C ASP A 85 15.27 -5.42 23.70
N HIS A 86 15.76 -4.79 24.78
CA HIS A 86 15.90 -3.32 24.88
C HIS A 86 14.60 -2.52 24.67
N CYS A 87 13.44 -3.16 24.79
CA CYS A 87 12.16 -2.47 24.80
C CYS A 87 11.86 -1.94 26.20
N ASP A 88 11.68 -0.62 26.30
CA ASP A 88 11.04 -0.02 27.46
C ASP A 88 9.61 -0.56 27.59
N ALA A 89 9.07 -0.51 28.81
CA ALA A 89 7.65 -0.81 29.02
C ALA A 89 6.82 0.05 28.06
N MET A 90 6.03 -0.60 27.20
CA MET A 90 5.15 0.11 26.28
C MET A 90 4.29 1.08 27.08
N LYS A 91 4.14 2.31 26.57
CA LYS A 91 3.27 3.31 27.20
C LYS A 91 1.89 2.69 27.40
N ASP A 92 1.30 2.92 28.57
CA ASP A 92 -0.06 2.45 28.85
C ASP A 92 -1.03 3.15 27.89
N ASP A 93 -1.42 2.42 26.85
CA ASP A 93 -2.52 2.79 25.97
C ASP A 93 -3.82 2.84 26.79
N PRO A 94 -4.78 3.70 26.42
CA PRO A 94 -6.15 3.59 26.92
C PRO A 94 -6.68 2.16 26.78
N LYS A 95 -7.55 1.71 27.68
CA LYS A 95 -8.06 0.33 27.68
C LYS A 95 -9.59 0.33 27.64
N PHE A 96 -10.14 0.33 26.43
CA PHE A 96 -11.57 0.17 26.19
C PHE A 96 -11.90 -1.32 26.09
N LYS A 97 -12.94 -1.76 26.81
CA LYS A 97 -13.31 -3.18 26.88
C LYS A 97 -14.36 -3.52 25.84
N PHE A 98 -14.21 -4.69 25.21
CA PHE A 98 -15.11 -5.24 24.22
C PHE A 98 -15.42 -6.70 24.56
N LYS A 99 -16.48 -7.24 23.96
CA LYS A 99 -16.78 -8.67 24.05
C LYS A 99 -16.00 -9.41 22.96
N PRO A 100 -15.06 -10.31 23.29
CA PRO A 100 -14.34 -11.06 22.27
C PRO A 100 -15.29 -11.86 21.38
N LYS A 101 -15.04 -11.82 20.07
CA LYS A 101 -15.76 -12.63 19.08
C LYS A 101 -14.83 -12.98 17.92
N THR A 102 -15.10 -14.14 17.32
CA THR A 102 -14.49 -14.58 16.07
C THR A 102 -15.62 -14.96 15.13
N LEU A 103 -15.66 -14.37 13.95
CA LEU A 103 -16.72 -14.55 12.96
C LEU A 103 -16.11 -14.99 11.64
N THR A 104 -16.78 -15.93 10.96
CA THR A 104 -16.59 -16.11 9.52
C THR A 104 -17.54 -15.16 8.82
N LEU A 105 -17.01 -14.07 8.28
CA LEU A 105 -17.78 -13.01 7.61
C LEU A 105 -18.16 -13.40 6.18
N TYR A 106 -17.32 -14.22 5.54
CA TYR A 106 -17.57 -14.80 4.23
C TYR A 106 -16.74 -16.07 4.04
N GLU A 107 -17.30 -17.06 3.33
CA GLU A 107 -16.56 -18.24 2.88
C GLU A 107 -17.17 -18.78 1.59
N ASP A 108 -16.32 -19.06 0.61
CA ASP A 108 -16.65 -19.84 -0.58
C ASP A 108 -15.59 -20.92 -0.86
N ALA A 109 -15.55 -21.44 -2.09
CA ALA A 109 -14.62 -22.50 -2.46
C ALA A 109 -13.14 -22.09 -2.36
N ASP A 110 -12.82 -20.81 -2.57
CA ASP A 110 -11.46 -20.29 -2.76
C ASP A 110 -11.09 -19.16 -1.80
N THR A 111 -12.08 -18.47 -1.23
CA THR A 111 -11.90 -17.27 -0.39
C THR A 111 -12.57 -17.44 0.96
N LYS A 112 -11.89 -16.99 2.01
CA LYS A 112 -12.47 -16.88 3.36
C LYS A 112 -12.10 -15.54 3.98
N ILE A 113 -13.07 -14.90 4.61
CA ILE A 113 -12.88 -13.65 5.34
C ILE A 113 -13.30 -13.88 6.79
N LEU A 114 -12.36 -13.63 7.70
CA LEU A 114 -12.57 -13.74 9.14
C LEU A 114 -12.57 -12.35 9.79
N GLY A 115 -13.38 -12.17 10.82
CA GLY A 115 -13.42 -10.99 11.66
C GLY A 115 -13.18 -11.34 13.12
N PHE A 116 -12.41 -10.51 13.82
CA PHE A 116 -12.06 -10.70 15.23
C PHE A 116 -12.30 -9.44 16.03
N THR A 117 -12.83 -9.61 17.23
CA THR A 117 -12.87 -8.59 18.28
C THR A 117 -12.02 -9.09 19.43
N HIS A 118 -11.03 -8.30 19.83
CA HIS A 118 -10.21 -8.55 21.02
C HIS A 118 -10.89 -8.01 22.27
N GLU A 119 -10.49 -8.47 23.45
CA GLU A 119 -11.08 -8.01 24.72
C GLU A 119 -10.82 -6.52 25.01
N VAL A 120 -9.67 -6.01 24.55
CA VAL A 120 -9.25 -4.64 24.80
C VAL A 120 -8.82 -3.98 23.49
N SER A 121 -9.14 -2.70 23.33
CA SER A 121 -8.58 -1.83 22.30
C SER A 121 -8.23 -0.45 22.90
N TRP A 122 -7.28 0.23 22.28
CA TRP A 122 -6.87 1.58 22.67
C TRP A 122 -7.79 2.66 22.12
N ARG A 123 -8.60 2.34 21.10
CA ARG A 123 -9.70 3.20 20.65
C ARG A 123 -11.03 2.64 21.12
N ALA A 124 -11.95 3.55 21.40
CA ALA A 124 -13.31 3.22 21.84
C ALA A 124 -14.24 2.78 20.69
N ARG A 125 -13.85 3.05 19.44
CA ARG A 125 -14.64 2.73 18.24
C ARG A 125 -13.71 2.50 17.03
N GLY A 126 -14.16 1.69 16.09
CA GLY A 126 -13.59 1.55 14.75
C GLY A 126 -14.65 1.71 13.67
N ALA A 127 -14.35 1.22 12.48
CA ALA A 127 -15.29 1.26 11.36
C ALA A 127 -16.50 0.33 11.58
N GLU A 128 -17.65 0.72 11.02
CA GLU A 128 -18.71 -0.22 10.66
C GLU A 128 -18.20 -1.15 9.55
N VAL A 129 -18.42 -2.46 9.66
CA VAL A 129 -17.89 -3.45 8.71
C VAL A 129 -19.03 -4.18 8.02
N VAL A 130 -19.10 -4.04 6.70
CA VAL A 130 -20.06 -4.74 5.85
C VAL A 130 -19.31 -5.69 4.92
N VAL A 131 -19.65 -6.98 4.93
CA VAL A 131 -19.09 -8.01 4.04
C VAL A 131 -20.22 -8.73 3.33
N GLY A 132 -20.44 -8.41 2.06
CA GLY A 132 -21.61 -8.90 1.33
C GLY A 132 -22.92 -8.49 2.03
N ASN A 133 -23.60 -9.45 2.66
CA ASN A 133 -24.85 -9.23 3.41
C ASN A 133 -24.67 -9.22 4.94
N VAL A 134 -23.43 -9.39 5.43
CA VAL A 134 -23.10 -9.38 6.85
C VAL A 134 -22.73 -7.95 7.25
N ASP A 135 -23.32 -7.46 8.32
CA ASP A 135 -23.05 -6.15 8.90
C ASP A 135 -22.67 -6.32 10.37
N GLU A 136 -21.48 -5.87 10.74
CA GLU A 136 -20.87 -6.07 12.04
C GLU A 136 -20.16 -4.81 12.53
N SER A 137 -20.27 -4.55 13.84
CA SER A 137 -19.49 -3.53 14.53
C SER A 137 -18.34 -4.15 15.32
N ASP A 138 -17.44 -3.30 15.82
CA ASP A 138 -16.40 -3.65 16.79
C ASP A 138 -15.42 -4.74 16.31
N ILE A 139 -15.22 -4.86 15.00
CA ILE A 139 -14.20 -5.74 14.43
C ILE A 139 -12.85 -5.04 14.51
N HIS A 140 -11.93 -5.62 15.28
CA HIS A 140 -10.58 -5.09 15.50
C HIS A 140 -9.59 -5.56 14.43
N LEU A 141 -9.84 -6.75 13.85
CA LEU A 141 -9.00 -7.37 12.83
C LEU A 141 -9.87 -8.09 11.81
N ILE A 142 -9.59 -7.87 10.53
CA ILE A 142 -10.13 -8.63 9.40
C ILE A 142 -8.98 -9.38 8.76
N GLN A 143 -9.19 -10.65 8.44
CA GLN A 143 -8.25 -11.49 7.72
C GLN A 143 -8.89 -11.95 6.41
N ALA A 144 -8.18 -11.76 5.29
CA ALA A 144 -8.51 -12.39 4.02
C ALA A 144 -7.58 -13.59 3.80
N LEU A 145 -8.19 -14.73 3.51
CA LEU A 145 -7.52 -16.00 3.29
C LEU A 145 -7.89 -16.55 1.91
N LYS A 146 -6.91 -17.11 1.22
CA LYS A 146 -7.05 -17.80 -0.06
C LYS A 146 -6.82 -19.29 0.12
N LYS A 147 -7.60 -20.12 -0.55
CA LYS A 147 -7.39 -21.56 -0.56
C LYS A 147 -6.20 -21.93 -1.46
N VAL A 148 -5.23 -22.61 -0.89
CA VAL A 148 -4.01 -23.08 -1.55
C VAL A 148 -3.78 -24.51 -1.10
N ASP A 149 -3.62 -25.44 -2.05
CA ASP A 149 -3.37 -26.86 -1.77
C ASP A 149 -4.38 -27.46 -0.76
N GLY A 150 -5.65 -27.03 -0.84
CA GLY A 150 -6.75 -27.50 0.00
C GLY A 150 -6.88 -26.81 1.37
N LYS A 151 -6.00 -25.87 1.72
CA LYS A 151 -6.02 -25.14 3.00
C LYS A 151 -6.21 -23.64 2.78
N PHE A 152 -6.95 -22.98 3.66
CA PHE A 152 -7.01 -21.53 3.66
C PHE A 152 -5.73 -20.96 4.26
N VAL A 153 -5.09 -20.05 3.52
CA VAL A 153 -3.85 -19.39 3.89
C VAL A 153 -4.08 -17.89 3.91
N GLU A 154 -3.74 -17.27 5.03
CA GLU A 154 -3.88 -15.84 5.27
C GLU A 154 -2.79 -15.05 4.53
N TYR A 155 -3.18 -13.95 3.88
CA TYR A 155 -2.24 -13.13 3.09
C TYR A 155 -2.49 -11.62 3.19
N LEU A 156 -3.62 -11.19 3.73
CA LEU A 156 -3.97 -9.78 3.90
C LEU A 156 -4.77 -9.59 5.17
N VAL A 157 -4.39 -8.60 5.97
CA VAL A 157 -5.13 -8.18 7.15
C VAL A 157 -5.37 -6.68 7.16
N PHE A 158 -6.49 -6.31 7.79
CA PHE A 158 -6.86 -4.92 8.03
C PHE A 158 -7.29 -4.75 9.49
N TYR A 159 -6.91 -3.64 10.11
CA TYR A 159 -7.30 -3.27 11.47
C TYR A 159 -8.29 -2.11 11.42
N PRO A 160 -9.62 -2.34 11.42
CA PRO A 160 -10.63 -1.28 11.25
C PRO A 160 -10.62 -0.21 12.35
N PHE A 161 -9.98 -0.49 13.49
CA PHE A 161 -9.79 0.48 14.55
C PHE A 161 -8.63 1.43 14.24
N ASP A 162 -7.58 1.01 13.54
CA ASP A 162 -6.39 1.85 13.38
C ASP A 162 -6.19 2.32 11.93
N GLY A 163 -6.78 1.62 10.97
CA GLY A 163 -6.57 1.85 9.53
C GLY A 163 -5.32 1.17 8.98
N TYR A 164 -4.64 0.33 9.76
CA TYR A 164 -3.44 -0.38 9.34
C TYR A 164 -3.81 -1.57 8.48
N TRP A 165 -2.98 -1.78 7.47
CA TRP A 165 -2.99 -2.96 6.62
C TRP A 165 -1.66 -3.67 6.76
N ARG A 166 -1.70 -5.01 6.66
CA ARG A 166 -0.49 -5.80 6.41
C ARG A 166 -0.83 -6.84 5.34
N ALA A 167 0.10 -7.04 4.41
CA ALA A 167 -0.03 -8.06 3.40
C ALA A 167 1.25 -8.90 3.37
N LYS A 168 1.14 -10.14 2.92
CA LYS A 168 2.29 -11.01 2.66
C LYS A 168 2.03 -11.87 1.41
N PRO A 169 3.06 -12.21 0.62
CA PRO A 169 2.94 -13.21 -0.43
C PRO A 169 2.36 -14.51 0.14
N ILE A 170 1.74 -15.32 -0.72
CA ILE A 170 1.32 -16.66 -0.30
C ILE A 170 2.57 -17.40 0.21
N PRO A 171 2.62 -17.77 1.51
CA PRO A 171 3.83 -18.34 2.09
C PRO A 171 4.26 -19.61 1.35
N PRO A 172 5.57 -19.80 1.13
CA PRO A 172 6.07 -21.04 0.54
C PRO A 172 5.83 -22.21 1.50
N ALA A 173 5.70 -23.43 0.98
CA ALA A 173 5.48 -24.61 1.81
C ALA A 173 6.55 -24.82 2.90
N LYS A 174 7.78 -24.33 2.66
CA LYS A 174 8.88 -24.36 3.63
C LYS A 174 8.64 -23.45 4.84
N PHE A 175 7.92 -22.34 4.66
CA PHE A 175 7.67 -21.32 5.68
C PHE A 175 6.18 -20.94 5.69
N PRO A 176 5.28 -21.81 6.21
CA PRO A 176 3.84 -21.58 6.17
C PRO A 176 3.39 -20.38 7.03
N GLU A 177 4.19 -20.03 8.05
CA GLU A 177 3.90 -18.95 9.00
C GLU A 177 4.70 -17.66 8.69
N ALA A 178 5.04 -17.44 7.41
CA ALA A 178 5.83 -16.27 7.02
C ALA A 178 5.26 -14.95 7.59
N ALA A 179 6.16 -14.07 8.02
CA ALA A 179 5.83 -12.84 8.71
C ALA A 179 5.18 -11.81 7.78
N TYR A 180 4.42 -10.89 8.39
CA TYR A 180 3.90 -9.70 7.70
C TYR A 180 4.90 -8.55 7.63
N GLY A 181 5.71 -8.38 8.68
CA GLY A 181 6.60 -7.23 8.85
C GLY A 181 5.88 -5.89 8.69
N THR A 182 6.29 -5.13 7.67
CA THR A 182 5.86 -3.75 7.39
C THR A 182 4.35 -3.63 7.21
N SER A 183 3.77 -2.68 7.96
CA SER A 183 2.38 -2.24 7.77
C SER A 183 2.31 -1.06 6.81
N PHE A 184 1.16 -0.89 6.15
CA PHE A 184 0.85 0.32 5.40
C PHE A 184 -0.49 0.94 5.79
N LEU A 185 -0.63 2.22 5.51
CA LEU A 185 -1.81 3.04 5.75
C LEU A 185 -2.31 3.56 4.40
N LEU A 186 -3.65 3.63 4.25
CA LEU A 186 -4.28 4.09 3.02
C LEU A 186 -5.46 5.01 3.32
N GLY A 187 -5.34 6.28 2.93
CA GLY A 187 -6.30 7.34 3.21
C GLY A 187 -5.66 8.53 3.90
N PRO A 188 -6.46 9.50 4.35
CA PRO A 188 -5.95 10.69 5.03
C PRO A 188 -5.36 10.30 6.38
N ILE A 189 -4.04 10.28 6.49
CA ILE A 189 -3.34 9.89 7.73
C ILE A 189 -3.44 11.02 8.76
N GLU A 190 -3.78 10.64 9.99
CA GLU A 190 -3.87 11.52 11.15
C GLU A 190 -2.85 11.14 12.22
N GLU A 191 -2.17 12.14 12.77
CA GLU A 191 -1.23 11.96 13.88
C GLU A 191 -2.01 12.05 15.21
N GLN A 192 -2.08 10.93 15.94
CA GLN A 192 -2.62 10.89 17.30
C GLN A 192 -1.55 10.36 18.27
N HIS A 193 -1.90 9.42 19.16
CA HIS A 193 -0.90 8.66 19.94
C HIS A 193 0.06 7.90 19.01
N ARG A 194 -0.48 7.41 17.89
CA ARG A 194 0.23 6.84 16.74
C ARG A 194 -0.50 7.27 15.45
N PRO A 195 0.15 7.20 14.28
CA PRO A 195 -0.51 7.47 13.01
C PRO A 195 -1.71 6.54 12.84
N ILE A 196 -2.84 7.06 12.38
CA ILE A 196 -4.03 6.27 12.03
C ILE A 196 -4.61 6.72 10.69
N VAL A 197 -5.47 5.87 10.12
CA VAL A 197 -6.49 6.31 9.16
C VAL A 197 -7.86 6.01 9.77
N ASP A 198 -8.63 7.07 10.10
CA ASP A 198 -9.95 6.89 10.71
C ASP A 198 -10.98 6.50 9.64
N VAL A 199 -11.22 5.20 9.49
CA VAL A 199 -12.27 4.64 8.62
C VAL A 199 -13.58 4.61 9.40
N SER A 200 -14.62 5.26 8.88
CA SER A 200 -15.95 5.23 9.47
C SER A 200 -16.75 4.01 9.02
N LYS A 201 -16.57 3.60 7.76
CA LYS A 201 -17.23 2.42 7.17
C LYS A 201 -16.28 1.68 6.25
N LEU A 202 -16.21 0.37 6.41
CA LEU A 202 -15.53 -0.54 5.51
C LEU A 202 -16.57 -1.45 4.85
N GLU A 203 -16.62 -1.43 3.53
CA GLU A 203 -17.45 -2.32 2.74
C GLU A 203 -16.55 -3.25 1.93
N ILE A 204 -16.77 -4.56 2.05
CA ILE A 204 -16.00 -5.58 1.34
C ILE A 204 -16.93 -6.30 0.38
N ASP A 205 -16.59 -6.25 -0.90
CA ASP A 205 -17.11 -7.19 -1.90
C ASP A 205 -16.21 -8.43 -1.90
N PRO A 206 -16.64 -9.54 -1.28
CA PRO A 206 -15.80 -10.73 -1.16
C PRO A 206 -15.57 -11.44 -2.49
N LYS A 207 -16.42 -11.22 -3.51
CA LYS A 207 -16.28 -11.88 -4.82
C LYS A 207 -15.16 -11.27 -5.66
N THR A 208 -14.98 -9.95 -5.54
CA THR A 208 -13.93 -9.22 -6.24
C THR A 208 -12.74 -8.88 -5.35
N LEU A 209 -12.83 -9.19 -4.05
CA LEU A 209 -11.88 -8.81 -3.01
C LEU A 209 -11.54 -7.32 -3.06
N THR A 210 -12.60 -6.52 -3.14
CA THR A 210 -12.54 -5.06 -3.16
C THR A 210 -13.00 -4.52 -1.82
N PHE A 211 -12.15 -3.71 -1.21
CA PHE A 211 -12.34 -3.07 0.09
C PHE A 211 -12.56 -1.58 -0.14
N ARG A 212 -13.76 -1.09 0.12
CA ARG A 212 -14.12 0.31 0.03
C ARG A 212 -14.15 0.92 1.43
N MET A 213 -13.33 1.94 1.65
CA MET A 213 -13.21 2.64 2.93
C MET A 213 -13.83 4.03 2.79
N THR A 214 -14.83 4.34 3.60
CA THR A 214 -15.28 5.71 3.81
C THR A 214 -14.51 6.29 4.99
N TYR A 215 -13.83 7.42 4.78
CA TYR A 215 -13.01 8.05 5.81
C TYR A 215 -13.84 9.02 6.66
N ALA A 216 -13.60 9.05 7.96
CA ALA A 216 -14.32 9.92 8.90
C ALA A 216 -14.13 11.41 8.58
N ARG A 217 -12.98 11.78 8.00
CA ARG A 217 -12.68 13.15 7.54
C ARG A 217 -13.23 13.50 6.16
N GLY A 218 -13.91 12.56 5.52
CA GLY A 218 -14.39 12.69 4.14
C GLY A 218 -13.47 12.03 3.12
N GLY A 219 -14.02 11.80 1.94
CA GLY A 219 -13.38 11.04 0.88
C GLY A 219 -13.57 9.53 1.04
N VAL A 220 -13.15 8.82 0.01
CA VAL A 220 -13.27 7.36 -0.10
C VAL A 220 -11.99 6.81 -0.67
N GLY A 221 -11.58 5.64 -0.17
CA GLY A 221 -10.58 4.81 -0.81
C GLY A 221 -11.17 3.48 -1.24
N GLU A 222 -10.59 2.90 -2.29
CA GLU A 222 -10.84 1.55 -2.75
C GLU A 222 -9.50 0.82 -2.85
N LEU A 223 -9.40 -0.34 -2.22
CA LEU A 223 -8.27 -1.25 -2.34
C LEU A 223 -8.78 -2.57 -2.91
N LYS A 224 -8.25 -2.99 -4.04
CA LYS A 224 -8.61 -4.26 -4.70
C LYS A 224 -7.42 -5.19 -4.71
N VAL A 225 -7.63 -6.44 -4.31
CA VAL A 225 -6.62 -7.49 -4.46
C VAL A 225 -6.61 -7.94 -5.93
N ALA A 226 -5.61 -7.48 -6.69
CA ALA A 226 -5.45 -7.83 -8.10
C ALA A 226 -4.71 -9.18 -8.27
N LYS A 227 -3.77 -9.47 -7.36
CA LYS A 227 -3.00 -10.71 -7.35
C LYS A 227 -2.67 -11.10 -5.90
N ALA A 228 -2.71 -12.39 -5.61
CA ALA A 228 -2.22 -12.96 -4.35
C ALA A 228 -1.63 -14.36 -4.63
N GLU A 229 -0.31 -14.41 -4.83
CA GLU A 229 0.44 -15.60 -5.21
C GLU A 229 1.76 -15.68 -4.42
N ARG A 230 2.55 -16.74 -4.64
CA ARG A 230 3.82 -16.96 -3.91
C ARG A 230 4.90 -15.93 -4.24
N ASP A 231 4.89 -15.38 -5.44
CA ASP A 231 5.83 -14.36 -5.89
C ASP A 231 5.41 -12.94 -5.48
N GLY A 232 4.17 -12.75 -4.99
CA GLY A 232 3.73 -11.50 -4.40
C GLY A 232 2.22 -11.29 -4.34
N VAL A 233 1.86 -10.20 -3.65
CA VAL A 233 0.51 -9.64 -3.63
C VAL A 233 0.55 -8.28 -4.34
N THR A 234 -0.41 -8.04 -5.23
CA THR A 234 -0.60 -6.74 -5.88
C THR A 234 -1.96 -6.19 -5.47
N LEU A 235 -1.94 -4.98 -4.93
CA LEU A 235 -3.10 -4.24 -4.49
C LEU A 235 -3.27 -3.00 -5.37
N GLU A 236 -4.42 -2.89 -6.03
CA GLU A 236 -4.78 -1.71 -6.82
C GLU A 236 -5.53 -0.73 -5.92
N VAL A 237 -5.09 0.52 -5.91
CA VAL A 237 -5.64 1.56 -5.05
C VAL A 237 -6.30 2.65 -5.88
N LYS A 238 -7.47 3.10 -5.43
CA LYS A 238 -8.12 4.34 -5.88
C LYS A 238 -8.50 5.20 -4.68
N LEU A 239 -8.33 6.50 -4.81
CA LEU A 239 -8.65 7.50 -3.83
C LEU A 239 -9.47 8.60 -4.50
N ASP A 240 -10.56 9.00 -3.84
CA ASP A 240 -11.45 10.03 -4.34
C ASP A 240 -11.95 10.94 -3.22
N GLY A 241 -12.08 12.23 -3.52
CA GLY A 241 -12.63 13.23 -2.61
C GLY A 241 -11.88 13.37 -1.29
N LEU A 242 -10.58 13.05 -1.23
CA LEU A 242 -9.79 13.25 -0.01
C LEU A 242 -9.78 14.72 0.40
N PRO A 243 -9.75 15.04 1.71
CA PRO A 243 -9.80 16.42 2.18
C PRO A 243 -8.65 17.26 1.63
N ALA A 244 -9.00 18.32 0.91
CA ALA A 244 -8.06 19.34 0.47
C ALA A 244 -7.79 20.36 1.59
N GLY A 245 -6.65 21.05 1.51
CA GLY A 245 -6.29 22.13 2.42
C GLY A 245 -4.86 22.60 2.20
N ASP A 246 -4.46 23.66 2.91
CA ASP A 246 -3.13 24.27 2.81
C ASP A 246 -2.00 23.29 3.14
N LYS A 247 -2.29 22.31 4.01
CA LYS A 247 -1.42 21.16 4.29
C LYS A 247 -2.19 19.88 3.97
N LEU A 248 -1.77 19.20 2.90
CA LEU A 248 -2.33 17.91 2.52
C LEU A 248 -1.99 16.86 3.60
N ALA A 249 -3.00 16.10 4.01
CA ALA A 249 -2.76 14.89 4.77
C ALA A 249 -2.04 13.87 3.85
N PRO A 250 -1.10 13.07 4.38
CA PRO A 250 -0.59 11.94 3.62
C PRO A 250 -1.73 11.03 3.18
N PHE A 251 -1.69 10.59 1.92
CA PHE A 251 -2.68 9.66 1.36
C PHE A 251 -2.28 8.20 1.58
N ALA A 252 -1.00 7.95 1.86
CA ALA A 252 -0.46 6.65 2.19
C ALA A 252 0.76 6.80 3.10
N GLY A 253 1.14 5.71 3.75
CA GLY A 253 2.33 5.64 4.57
C GLY A 253 2.69 4.20 4.92
N ILE A 254 3.89 4.00 5.43
CA ILE A 254 4.31 2.71 5.99
C ILE A 254 4.75 2.87 7.43
N ARG A 255 4.55 1.82 8.21
CA ARG A 255 5.15 1.66 9.53
C ARG A 255 5.83 0.32 9.64
N SER A 256 7.03 0.34 10.19
CA SER A 256 7.91 -0.82 10.24
C SER A 256 8.93 -0.64 11.36
N MET A 257 9.79 -1.63 11.55
CA MET A 257 10.85 -1.60 12.55
C MET A 257 12.24 -1.62 11.91
N PHE A 258 13.17 -0.86 12.50
CA PHE A 258 14.60 -0.89 12.20
C PHE A 258 15.44 -0.60 13.45
N VAL A 259 16.30 -1.55 13.85
CA VAL A 259 17.38 -1.34 14.83
C VAL A 259 18.73 -1.29 14.11
N THR A 260 19.01 -2.31 13.29
CA THR A 260 20.19 -2.44 12.42
C THR A 260 19.79 -3.12 11.12
N SER A 261 20.65 -3.14 10.09
CA SER A 261 20.32 -3.78 8.81
C SER A 261 19.99 -5.28 8.93
N ASP A 262 20.57 -5.95 9.92
CA ASP A 262 20.34 -7.35 10.27
C ASP A 262 19.30 -7.55 11.39
N ASN A 263 18.62 -6.49 11.82
CA ASN A 263 17.53 -6.52 12.81
C ASN A 263 16.50 -5.44 12.47
N ALA A 264 15.72 -5.71 11.43
CA ALA A 264 14.75 -4.78 10.87
C ALA A 264 13.72 -5.52 10.02
N ASP A 265 12.52 -4.99 9.92
CA ASP A 265 11.52 -5.44 8.93
C ASP A 265 11.74 -4.76 7.57
N THR A 266 12.39 -3.59 7.56
CA THR A 266 12.86 -2.89 6.35
C THR A 266 14.14 -2.13 6.64
N ALA A 267 15.11 -2.12 5.72
CA ALA A 267 16.43 -1.53 5.95
C ALA A 267 16.84 -0.48 4.91
N ARG A 268 16.20 -0.45 3.75
CA ARG A 268 16.55 0.44 2.65
C ARG A 268 15.30 1.04 2.02
N VAL A 269 15.49 2.21 1.43
CA VAL A 269 14.53 2.83 0.52
C VAL A 269 15.16 2.91 -0.85
N ASN A 270 14.46 2.41 -1.85
CA ASN A 270 14.80 2.52 -3.26
C ASN A 270 13.71 3.38 -3.91
N TRP A 271 14.07 4.36 -4.71
CA TRP A 271 13.06 5.18 -5.38
C TRP A 271 13.49 5.61 -6.78
N ARG A 272 12.49 5.87 -7.62
CA ARG A 272 12.69 6.24 -9.02
C ARG A 272 12.41 7.72 -9.22
N MET A 273 13.35 8.44 -9.80
CA MET A 273 13.12 9.80 -10.28
C MET A 273 13.74 9.97 -11.67
N GLU A 274 13.54 11.14 -12.26
CA GLU A 274 14.26 11.52 -13.47
C GLU A 274 15.78 11.42 -13.21
N GLY A 275 16.47 10.58 -13.97
CA GLY A 275 17.90 10.30 -13.78
C GLY A 275 18.23 8.89 -13.29
N GLY A 276 17.26 8.11 -12.79
CA GLY A 276 17.45 6.68 -12.53
C GLY A 276 16.84 6.15 -11.23
N LEU A 277 17.39 5.03 -10.78
CA LEU A 277 17.07 4.38 -9.50
C LEU A 277 18.08 4.81 -8.45
N PHE A 278 17.59 5.22 -7.29
CA PHE A 278 18.39 5.67 -6.16
C PHE A 278 18.10 4.77 -4.95
N VAL A 279 19.09 4.59 -4.07
CA VAL A 279 18.99 3.72 -2.90
C VAL A 279 19.71 4.36 -1.72
N GLU A 280 19.05 4.40 -0.57
CA GLU A 280 19.62 4.87 0.69
C GLU A 280 19.18 3.97 1.87
N PRO A 281 19.97 3.93 2.96
CA PRO A 281 19.51 3.34 4.21
C PRO A 281 18.23 4.01 4.72
N VAL A 282 17.34 3.22 5.33
CA VAL A 282 16.02 3.69 5.78
C VAL A 282 16.07 4.79 6.85
N MET A 283 17.15 4.91 7.61
CA MET A 283 17.28 6.01 8.58
C MET A 283 17.88 7.28 7.96
N ASP A 284 18.58 7.15 6.84
CA ASP A 284 19.35 8.25 6.25
C ASP A 284 18.50 9.07 5.27
N PHE A 285 17.67 8.40 4.47
CA PHE A 285 16.76 9.04 3.51
C PHE A 285 15.91 10.12 4.16
N LYS A 286 15.80 11.28 3.52
CA LYS A 286 15.03 12.43 4.02
C LYS A 286 13.69 12.57 3.31
N SER A 287 13.74 12.87 2.02
CA SER A 287 12.54 12.98 1.19
C SER A 287 12.88 12.92 -0.29
N ALA A 288 11.91 12.53 -1.11
CA ALA A 288 12.00 12.60 -2.56
C ALA A 288 10.61 12.70 -3.19
N SER A 289 10.51 13.42 -4.31
CA SER A 289 9.34 13.34 -5.20
C SER A 289 9.60 12.26 -6.24
N THR A 290 8.74 11.24 -6.28
CA THR A 290 9.03 9.99 -7.01
C THR A 290 7.77 9.39 -7.65
N THR A 291 7.98 8.59 -8.69
CA THR A 291 6.93 7.79 -9.36
C THR A 291 6.84 6.36 -8.81
N GLU A 292 7.84 5.92 -8.06
CA GLU A 292 7.94 4.58 -7.47
C GLU A 292 8.87 4.59 -6.26
N VAL A 293 8.43 4.03 -5.13
CA VAL A 293 9.25 3.84 -3.93
C VAL A 293 9.09 2.43 -3.40
N ARG A 294 10.22 1.77 -3.09
CA ARG A 294 10.30 0.43 -2.52
C ARG A 294 11.06 0.47 -1.20
N PHE A 295 10.46 -0.15 -0.20
CA PHE A 295 11.04 -0.41 1.11
C PHE A 295 11.44 -1.88 1.15
N ASP A 296 12.73 -2.15 1.29
CA ASP A 296 13.25 -3.52 1.19
C ASP A 296 14.45 -3.83 2.08
N ARG A 297 14.90 -5.09 1.99
CA ARG A 297 16.13 -5.61 2.59
C ARG A 297 16.86 -6.54 1.63
N VAL A 298 18.18 -6.63 1.82
CA VAL A 298 19.05 -7.63 1.14
C VAL A 298 19.77 -8.56 2.10
N GLU A 299 19.75 -8.25 3.39
CA GLU A 299 20.34 -9.06 4.45
C GLU A 299 19.20 -9.71 5.27
N PRO A 300 19.33 -11.00 5.64
CA PRO A 300 18.38 -11.64 6.54
C PRO A 300 18.32 -10.93 7.90
N SER A 301 17.10 -10.62 8.35
CA SER A 301 16.88 -10.08 9.70
C SER A 301 16.80 -11.15 10.77
N LYS A 302 17.29 -10.82 11.97
CA LYS A 302 17.11 -11.57 13.21
C LYS A 302 15.67 -11.56 13.72
N HIS A 303 14.85 -10.61 13.28
CA HIS A 303 13.44 -10.47 13.61
C HIS A 303 12.61 -10.42 12.32
N ASN A 304 11.54 -11.24 12.24
CA ASN A 304 10.72 -11.42 11.03
C ASN A 304 11.57 -11.63 9.78
N THR A 305 12.32 -12.73 9.74
CA THR A 305 13.29 -12.99 8.68
C THR A 305 12.64 -12.98 7.30
N SER A 306 11.43 -13.54 7.19
CA SER A 306 10.62 -13.56 5.95
C SER A 306 9.79 -12.30 5.67
N ALA A 307 9.88 -11.24 6.47
CA ALA A 307 9.07 -10.03 6.24
C ALA A 307 9.21 -9.53 4.79
N PRO A 308 8.09 -9.21 4.12
CA PRO A 308 8.07 -8.86 2.72
C PRO A 308 8.55 -7.42 2.48
N ASP A 309 9.01 -7.21 1.26
CA ASP A 309 9.31 -5.88 0.74
C ASP A 309 8.02 -5.23 0.22
N VAL A 310 7.88 -3.91 0.39
CA VAL A 310 6.68 -3.15 0.00
C VAL A 310 7.04 -2.07 -1.01
N THR A 311 6.37 -2.04 -2.15
CA THR A 311 6.56 -1.07 -3.22
C THR A 311 5.28 -0.31 -3.51
N PHE A 312 5.36 1.01 -3.63
CA PHE A 312 4.28 1.88 -4.10
C PHE A 312 4.69 2.44 -5.46
N LYS A 313 3.86 2.28 -6.48
CA LYS A 313 4.21 2.68 -7.85
C LYS A 313 3.01 3.02 -8.71
N GLY A 314 3.29 3.61 -9.86
CA GLY A 314 2.29 3.92 -10.88
C GLY A 314 1.30 4.98 -10.39
N PHE A 315 1.81 6.01 -9.70
CA PHE A 315 0.98 7.12 -9.26
C PHE A 315 0.39 7.84 -10.48
N SER A 316 -0.93 8.02 -10.47
CA SER A 316 -1.65 8.79 -11.48
C SER A 316 -2.82 9.56 -10.86
N ASP A 317 -3.43 10.42 -11.66
CA ASP A 317 -4.69 11.04 -11.29
C ASP A 317 -5.82 10.00 -11.21
N GLY A 318 -6.85 10.36 -10.44
CA GLY A 318 -8.04 9.54 -10.21
C GLY A 318 -9.08 9.59 -11.33
N LYS A 319 -8.90 10.51 -12.29
CA LYS A 319 -9.85 10.83 -13.35
C LYS A 319 -9.95 9.75 -14.42
#